data_AF-A0A0F9Q9X0-F1
#
_entry.id   AF-A0A0F9Q9X0-F1
#
_cell.length_a   1.000
_cell.length_b   1.000
_cell.length_c   1.000
_cell.angle_alpha   90.00
_cell.angle_beta   90.00
_cell.angle_gamma   90.00
#
_symmetry.space_group_name_H-M   'P 1'
#
loop_
_entity.id
_entity.type
_entity.pdbx_description
1 polymer ?
#
loop_
_entity_poly.entity_id
_entity_poly.type
_entity_poly.pdbx_seq_one_letter_code
_entity_poly.pdbx_strand_id
1 'polypeptide(L)'
;MIIGIIHVNRKKGRPAQCKRCKETITVGQAHAVVIVRYGKGQEAVFKMRAAQGQAWTKKSGLKYRRLHLKDCLAEWLGFTYIQRSEARRERKGGRPPLPEMSPEEKLVRHRLVRRRAEIIRQIEATDDDVRIRALADRLREVQGEMKIPVTPPNKKNMHRSMVLSIVQRKINIAMEATNGIPQSSA
;
A
#
# COMPACT_ATOMS: atom_id res chain seq x y z
N MET A 1 -10.02 -0.20 -8.59
CA MET A 1 -10.52 -0.56 -9.92
C MET A 1 -11.34 0.62 -10.42
N ILE A 2 -10.88 1.27 -11.49
CA ILE A 2 -11.61 2.36 -12.13
C ILE A 2 -12.45 1.71 -13.23
N ILE A 3 -13.77 1.92 -13.17
CA ILE A 3 -14.65 1.58 -14.30
C ILE A 3 -14.29 2.60 -15.38
N GLY A 4 -13.63 2.13 -16.44
CA GLY A 4 -13.09 3.03 -17.46
C GLY A 4 -14.19 3.49 -18.40
N ILE A 5 -14.94 2.54 -18.97
CA ILE A 5 -15.98 2.79 -19.97
C ILE A 5 -17.05 1.70 -19.83
N ILE A 6 -18.33 2.10 -19.86
CA ILE A 6 -19.46 1.20 -20.07
C ILE A 6 -19.95 1.45 -21.49
N HIS A 7 -19.96 0.41 -22.33
CA HIS A 7 -20.48 0.49 -23.69
C HIS A 7 -21.66 -0.45 -23.83
N VAL A 8 -22.84 0.10 -24.15
CA VAL A 8 -24.04 -0.68 -24.44
C VAL A 8 -24.11 -0.93 -25.94
N ASN A 9 -24.23 -2.20 -26.34
CA ASN A 9 -24.31 -2.57 -27.75
C ASN A 9 -25.21 -3.80 -27.93
N ARG A 10 -25.67 -4.06 -29.16
CA ARG A 10 -26.30 -5.34 -29.52
C ARG A 10 -25.24 -6.37 -29.84
N LYS A 11 -25.46 -7.62 -29.44
CA LYS A 11 -24.49 -8.69 -29.69
C LYS A 11 -24.45 -9.01 -31.18
N LYS A 12 -23.30 -8.80 -31.81
CA LYS A 12 -23.00 -9.25 -33.19
C LYS A 12 -22.12 -10.50 -33.17
N GLY A 13 -22.21 -11.33 -34.21
CA GLY A 13 -21.44 -12.57 -34.34
C GLY A 13 -21.88 -13.65 -33.36
N ARG A 14 -20.94 -14.48 -32.86
CA ARG A 14 -21.23 -15.62 -31.98
C ARG A 14 -21.85 -15.20 -30.63
N PRO A 15 -22.72 -16.01 -30.00
CA PRO A 15 -23.21 -15.76 -28.65
C PRO A 15 -22.06 -15.65 -27.64
N ALA A 16 -22.30 -14.99 -26.52
CA ALA A 16 -21.29 -14.82 -25.47
C ALA A 16 -21.89 -15.03 -24.09
N GLN A 17 -21.08 -15.43 -23.13
CA GLN A 17 -21.55 -15.66 -21.76
C GLN A 17 -21.54 -14.36 -20.94
N CYS A 18 -22.62 -14.13 -20.18
CA CYS A 18 -22.66 -13.09 -19.18
C CYS A 18 -21.71 -13.41 -18.03
N LYS A 19 -20.90 -12.45 -17.58
CA LYS A 19 -19.95 -12.70 -16.51
C LYS A 19 -20.62 -12.88 -15.14
N ARG A 20 -21.80 -12.28 -14.93
CA ARG A 20 -22.53 -12.29 -13.66
C ARG A 20 -23.36 -13.57 -13.50
N CYS A 21 -24.46 -13.72 -14.25
CA CYS A 21 -25.35 -14.88 -14.14
C CYS A 21 -24.85 -16.15 -14.85
N LYS A 22 -23.78 -16.07 -15.67
CA LYS A 22 -23.26 -17.18 -16.49
C LYS A 22 -24.17 -17.67 -17.61
N GLU A 23 -25.33 -17.05 -17.80
CA GLU A 23 -26.20 -17.36 -18.92
C GLU A 23 -25.68 -16.78 -20.24
N THR A 24 -26.23 -17.29 -21.34
CA THR A 24 -25.86 -16.87 -22.69
C THR A 24 -26.54 -15.55 -23.05
N ILE A 25 -25.76 -14.67 -23.69
CA ILE A 25 -26.21 -13.46 -24.38
C ILE A 25 -26.30 -13.84 -25.85
N THR A 26 -27.52 -13.93 -26.35
CA THR A 26 -27.79 -14.33 -27.73
C THR A 26 -27.44 -13.21 -28.72
N VAL A 27 -27.30 -13.59 -29.99
CA VAL A 27 -27.06 -12.63 -31.07
C VAL A 27 -28.28 -11.72 -31.22
N GLY A 28 -28.05 -10.43 -31.41
CA GLY A 28 -29.11 -9.40 -31.45
C GLY A 28 -29.49 -8.82 -30.09
N GLN A 29 -29.24 -9.54 -28.99
CA GLN A 29 -29.57 -9.08 -27.64
C GLN A 29 -28.72 -7.88 -27.21
N ALA A 30 -29.35 -6.88 -26.59
CA ALA A 30 -28.66 -5.74 -25.99
C ALA A 30 -27.87 -6.19 -24.74
N HIS A 31 -26.63 -5.74 -24.62
CA HIS A 31 -25.76 -6.07 -23.51
C HIS A 31 -24.80 -4.91 -23.20
N ALA A 32 -24.25 -4.93 -21.99
CA ALA A 32 -23.21 -4.00 -21.58
C ALA A 32 -21.83 -4.67 -21.66
N VAL A 33 -20.85 -3.95 -22.19
CA VAL A 33 -19.42 -4.27 -22.07
C VAL A 33 -18.80 -3.26 -21.14
N VAL A 34 -18.40 -3.72 -19.96
CA VAL A 34 -17.66 -2.92 -19.00
C VAL A 34 -16.18 -3.13 -19.24
N ILE A 35 -15.48 -2.05 -19.55
CA ILE A 35 -14.03 -2.01 -19.74
C ILE A 35 -13.42 -1.48 -18.46
N VAL A 36 -12.63 -2.33 -17.82
CA VAL A 36 -12.04 -2.05 -16.52
C VAL A 36 -10.52 -1.90 -16.66
N ARG A 37 -10.00 -0.78 -16.15
CA ARG A 37 -8.55 -0.56 -16.06
C ARG A 37 -7.98 -1.24 -14.82
N TYR A 38 -6.79 -1.83 -14.98
CA TYR A 38 -6.00 -2.36 -13.88
C TYR A 38 -5.68 -1.28 -12.84
N GLY A 39 -5.68 -1.63 -11.55
CA GLY A 39 -5.07 -0.77 -10.52
C GLY A 39 -3.54 -0.87 -10.57
N LYS A 40 -2.82 0.03 -9.87
CA LYS A 40 -1.33 0.10 -9.86
C LYS A 40 -0.63 -1.26 -9.72
N GLY A 41 -1.11 -2.14 -8.82
CA GLY A 41 -0.52 -3.47 -8.64
C GLY A 41 -0.74 -4.42 -9.82
N GLN A 42 -1.89 -4.34 -10.50
CA GLN A 42 -2.14 -5.14 -11.70
C GLN A 42 -1.45 -4.56 -12.93
N GLU A 43 -1.21 -3.25 -12.97
CA GLU A 43 -0.33 -2.60 -13.95
C GLU A 43 1.11 -3.08 -13.81
N ALA A 44 1.61 -3.25 -12.58
CA ALA A 44 2.94 -3.82 -12.33
C ALA A 44 3.03 -5.27 -12.83
N VAL A 45 2.03 -6.11 -12.56
CA VAL A 45 1.96 -7.48 -13.08
C VAL A 45 1.89 -7.49 -14.61
N PHE A 46 1.16 -6.55 -15.22
CA PHE A 46 1.13 -6.39 -16.67
C PHE A 46 2.52 -6.04 -17.23
N LYS A 47 3.22 -5.07 -16.63
CA LYS A 47 4.59 -4.71 -17.01
C LYS A 47 5.53 -5.92 -16.91
N MET A 48 5.41 -6.72 -15.86
CA MET A 48 6.19 -7.96 -15.73
C MET A 48 5.88 -8.97 -16.83
N ARG A 49 4.60 -9.22 -17.14
CA ARG A 49 4.22 -10.13 -18.24
C ARG A 49 4.62 -9.61 -19.61
N ALA A 50 4.60 -8.30 -19.81
CA ALA A 50 5.09 -7.67 -21.04
C ALA A 50 6.60 -7.84 -21.17
N ALA A 51 7.37 -7.66 -20.09
CA ALA A 51 8.80 -7.93 -20.05
C ALA A 51 9.13 -9.42 -20.33
N GLN A 52 8.22 -10.33 -19.96
CA GLN A 52 8.31 -11.77 -20.26
C GLN A 52 7.81 -12.14 -21.68
N GLY A 53 7.50 -11.16 -22.53
CA GLY A 53 7.01 -11.40 -23.90
C GLY A 53 5.57 -11.95 -23.98
N GLN A 54 4.86 -12.07 -22.86
CA GLN A 54 3.53 -12.68 -22.79
C GLN A 54 2.37 -11.67 -23.01
N ALA A 55 2.66 -10.37 -23.15
CA ALA A 55 1.63 -9.34 -23.34
C ALA A 55 1.78 -8.65 -24.71
N TRP A 56 0.88 -8.96 -25.65
CA TRP A 56 1.01 -8.55 -27.05
C TRP A 56 0.49 -7.15 -27.42
N THR A 57 -0.40 -6.49 -26.65
CA THR A 57 -0.97 -5.18 -27.06
C THR A 57 -1.33 -4.25 -25.90
N LYS A 58 -1.48 -2.93 -26.12
CA LYS A 58 -2.06 -2.00 -25.11
C LYS A 58 -3.45 -2.44 -24.61
N LYS A 59 -4.18 -3.26 -25.38
CA LYS A 59 -5.49 -3.84 -25.01
C LYS A 59 -5.39 -5.02 -24.03
N SER A 60 -4.25 -5.71 -23.94
CA SER A 60 -4.08 -6.79 -22.95
C SER A 60 -3.99 -6.28 -21.50
N GLY A 61 -3.88 -4.95 -21.33
CA GLY A 61 -4.03 -4.23 -20.06
C GLY A 61 -5.48 -3.97 -19.61
N LEU A 62 -6.50 -4.38 -20.39
CA LEU A 62 -7.90 -4.08 -20.10
C LEU A 62 -8.68 -5.37 -19.80
N LYS A 63 -9.49 -5.34 -18.74
CA LYS A 63 -10.44 -6.42 -18.44
C LYS A 63 -11.80 -6.07 -19.01
N TYR A 64 -12.22 -6.85 -19.99
CA TYR A 64 -13.55 -6.75 -20.60
C TYR A 64 -14.52 -7.67 -19.87
N ARG A 65 -15.65 -7.12 -19.42
CA ARG A 65 -16.73 -7.85 -18.74
C ARG A 65 -18.01 -7.64 -19.53
N ARG A 66 -18.60 -8.72 -20.04
CA ARG A 66 -19.88 -8.68 -20.75
C ARG A 66 -21.01 -9.05 -19.80
N LEU A 67 -22.08 -8.27 -19.77
CA LEU A 67 -23.18 -8.40 -18.83
C LEU A 67 -24.51 -8.18 -19.56
N HIS A 68 -25.56 -8.90 -19.16
CA HIS A 68 -26.92 -8.52 -19.54
C HIS A 68 -27.24 -7.11 -19.03
N LEU A 69 -28.04 -6.36 -19.79
CA LEU A 69 -28.30 -4.96 -19.51
C LEU A 69 -29.25 -4.76 -18.31
N LYS A 70 -30.32 -5.56 -18.22
CA LYS A 70 -31.46 -5.33 -17.31
C LYS A 70 -31.08 -5.51 -15.83
N ASP A 71 -30.47 -6.63 -15.46
CA ASP A 71 -30.23 -6.96 -14.03
C ASP A 71 -28.75 -7.15 -13.70
N CYS A 72 -28.02 -7.86 -14.58
CA CYS A 72 -26.63 -8.21 -14.35
C CYS A 72 -25.69 -7.01 -14.27
N LEU A 73 -25.98 -5.92 -14.99
CA LEU A 73 -25.16 -4.71 -14.94
C LEU A 73 -25.28 -4.02 -13.57
N ALA A 74 -26.51 -3.80 -13.10
CA ALA A 74 -26.77 -3.12 -11.84
C ALA A 74 -26.17 -3.90 -10.66
N GLU A 75 -26.42 -5.21 -10.58
CA GLU A 75 -25.83 -6.07 -9.55
C GLU A 75 -24.30 -6.04 -9.59
N TRP A 76 -23.71 -6.09 -10.78
CA TRP A 76 -22.27 -6.09 -10.92
C TRP A 76 -21.66 -4.77 -10.45
N LEU A 77 -22.31 -3.64 -10.72
CA LEU A 77 -21.88 -2.32 -10.24
C LEU A 77 -21.94 -2.25 -8.71
N GLY A 78 -23.06 -2.69 -8.11
CA GLY A 78 -23.22 -2.75 -6.65
C GLY A 78 -22.19 -3.65 -5.98
N PHE A 79 -22.05 -4.89 -6.45
CA PHE A 79 -21.05 -5.84 -5.94
C PHE A 79 -19.63 -5.29 -6.05
N THR A 80 -19.28 -4.68 -7.19
CA THR A 80 -17.96 -4.07 -7.41
C THR A 80 -17.70 -2.90 -6.46
N TYR A 81 -18.72 -2.10 -6.16
CA TYR A 81 -18.62 -1.00 -5.20
C TYR A 81 -18.38 -1.52 -3.78
N ILE A 82 -19.15 -2.51 -3.34
CA ILE A 82 -19.04 -3.11 -1.99
C ILE A 82 -17.66 -3.72 -1.80
N GLN A 83 -17.25 -4.61 -2.72
CA GLN A 83 -15.92 -5.24 -2.69
C GLN A 83 -14.77 -4.22 -2.66
N ARG A 84 -14.91 -3.10 -3.38
CA ARG A 84 -13.92 -2.02 -3.34
C ARG A 84 -13.94 -1.31 -1.99
N SER A 85 -15.11 -1.10 -1.40
CA SER A 85 -15.26 -0.43 -0.11
C SER A 85 -14.72 -1.30 1.02
N GLU A 86 -14.98 -2.59 0.98
CA GLU A 86 -14.43 -3.60 1.90
C GLU A 86 -12.92 -3.73 1.73
N ALA A 87 -12.42 -3.96 0.51
CA ALA A 87 -10.98 -4.00 0.27
C ALA A 87 -10.27 -2.69 0.62
N ARG A 88 -10.96 -1.54 0.54
CA ARG A 88 -10.45 -0.26 1.04
C ARG A 88 -10.51 -0.19 2.56
N ARG A 89 -11.51 -0.76 3.21
CA ARG A 89 -11.60 -0.85 4.68
C ARG A 89 -10.49 -1.74 5.23
N GLU A 90 -10.22 -2.86 4.58
CA GLU A 90 -9.11 -3.78 4.89
C GLU A 90 -7.73 -3.15 4.58
N ARG A 91 -7.58 -2.49 3.42
CA ARG A 91 -6.31 -1.83 3.02
C ARG A 91 -6.09 -0.47 3.66
N LYS A 92 -7.14 0.19 4.13
CA LYS A 92 -7.03 1.18 5.20
C LYS A 92 -6.65 0.38 6.44
N GLY A 93 -5.41 -0.10 6.47
CA GLY A 93 -4.65 -0.30 7.67
C GLY A 93 -4.56 1.07 8.34
N GLY A 94 -5.67 1.53 8.89
CA GLY A 94 -5.67 2.54 9.91
C GLY A 94 -4.67 2.09 10.95
N ARG A 95 -4.07 3.07 11.63
CA ARG A 95 -3.22 2.77 12.78
C ARG A 95 -4.02 1.79 13.66
N PRO A 96 -3.50 0.59 13.92
CA PRO A 96 -4.23 -0.37 14.75
C PRO A 96 -4.65 0.36 16.02
N PRO A 97 -5.89 0.15 16.51
CA PRO A 97 -6.40 0.88 17.65
C PRO A 97 -5.41 0.74 18.79
N LEU A 98 -5.01 1.83 19.43
CA LEU A 98 -4.05 1.69 20.54
C LEU A 98 -4.62 0.69 21.57
N PRO A 99 -3.77 -0.12 22.23
CA PRO A 99 -4.24 -0.90 23.36
C PRO A 99 -4.94 0.03 24.36
N GLU A 100 -5.88 -0.51 25.12
CA GLU A 100 -6.39 0.20 26.27
C GLU A 100 -5.21 0.52 27.20
N MET A 101 -5.04 1.80 27.47
CA MET A 101 -3.94 2.36 28.25
C MET A 101 -4.53 3.34 29.26
N SER A 102 -3.92 3.40 30.43
CA SER A 102 -4.24 4.42 31.42
C SER A 102 -3.94 5.83 30.86
N PRO A 103 -4.54 6.90 31.40
CA PRO A 103 -4.22 8.26 31.02
C PRO A 103 -2.72 8.58 31.14
N GLU A 104 -2.04 8.03 32.14
CA GLU A 104 -0.61 8.22 32.40
C GLU A 104 0.25 7.55 31.33
N GLU A 105 -0.06 6.30 30.97
CA GLU A 105 0.62 5.56 29.90
C GLU A 105 0.45 6.26 28.54
N LYS A 106 -0.73 6.83 28.28
CA LYS A 106 -0.99 7.65 27.08
C LYS A 106 -0.07 8.88 27.04
N LEU A 107 0.13 9.56 28.16
CA LEU A 107 1.01 10.72 28.26
C LEU A 107 2.47 10.34 28.03
N VAL A 108 2.95 9.26 28.66
CA VAL A 108 4.31 8.75 28.46
C VAL A 108 4.55 8.38 27.01
N ARG A 109 3.64 7.62 26.40
CA ARG A 109 3.70 7.27 24.97
C ARG A 109 3.77 8.51 24.09
N HIS A 110 2.94 9.50 24.36
CA HIS A 110 2.88 10.72 23.57
C HIS A 110 4.19 11.53 23.66
N ARG A 111 4.81 11.62 24.85
CA ARG A 111 6.13 12.23 25.03
C ARG A 111 7.21 11.48 24.24
N LEU A 112 7.25 10.16 24.33
CA LEU A 112 8.22 9.32 23.60
C LEU A 112 8.06 9.46 22.08
N VAL A 113 6.83 9.45 21.58
CA VAL A 113 6.53 9.63 20.14
C VAL A 113 6.98 11.01 19.66
N ARG A 114 6.73 12.07 20.44
CA ARG A 114 7.19 13.43 20.09
C ARG A 114 8.71 13.53 20.10
N ARG A 115 9.37 13.04 21.15
CA ARG A 115 10.83 13.03 21.29
C ARG A 115 11.49 12.27 20.14
N ARG A 116 10.94 11.12 19.76
CA ARG A 116 11.38 10.36 18.59
C ARG A 116 11.26 11.17 17.30
N ALA A 117 10.12 11.82 17.06
CA ALA A 117 9.89 12.62 15.85
C ALA A 117 10.81 13.86 15.79
N GLU A 118 11.14 14.43 16.94
CA GLU A 118 12.11 15.52 17.04
C GLU A 118 13.52 15.07 16.67
N ILE A 119 14.01 13.95 17.24
CA ILE A 119 15.34 13.41 16.92
C ILE A 119 15.46 13.10 15.42
N ILE A 120 14.43 12.52 14.81
CA ILE A 120 14.41 12.25 13.35
C ILE A 120 14.56 13.54 12.55
N ARG A 121 13.84 14.60 12.90
CA ARG A 121 13.94 15.91 12.23
C ARG A 121 15.32 16.54 12.41
N GLN A 122 15.94 16.38 13.58
CA GLN A 122 17.30 16.87 13.83
C GLN A 122 18.35 16.14 12.98
N ILE A 123 18.22 14.81 12.81
CA ILE A 123 19.10 14.02 11.94
C ILE A 123 18.91 14.42 10.47
N GLU A 124 17.66 14.66 10.05
CA GLU A 124 17.38 15.09 8.67
C GLU A 124 17.99 16.46 8.36
N ALA A 125 17.90 17.41 9.29
CA ALA A 125 18.37 18.78 9.14
C ALA A 125 19.87 18.99 9.34
N THR A 126 20.59 17.99 9.86
CA THR A 126 22.03 18.07 10.17
C THR A 126 22.84 17.26 9.16
N ASP A 127 24.01 17.76 8.78
CA ASP A 127 24.99 17.05 7.92
C ASP A 127 26.31 16.74 8.66
N ASP A 128 26.42 17.11 9.94
CA ASP A 128 27.54 16.76 10.83
C ASP A 128 27.42 15.30 11.32
N ASP A 129 28.34 14.45 10.88
CA ASP A 129 28.37 13.01 11.17
C ASP A 129 28.50 12.69 12.66
N VAL A 130 29.26 13.47 13.43
CA VAL A 130 29.44 13.26 14.87
C VAL A 130 28.12 13.50 15.60
N ARG A 131 27.42 14.58 15.22
CA ARG A 131 26.11 14.91 15.75
C ARG A 131 25.03 13.91 15.31
N ILE A 132 25.07 13.45 14.05
CA ILE A 132 24.15 12.42 13.54
C ILE A 132 24.29 11.13 14.37
N ARG A 133 25.51 10.71 14.70
CA ARG A 133 25.75 9.53 15.53
C ARG A 133 25.18 9.66 16.94
N ALA A 134 25.45 10.77 17.63
CA ALA A 134 24.90 11.03 18.95
C ALA A 134 23.36 11.03 18.95
N LEU A 135 22.74 11.56 17.88
CA LEU A 135 21.30 11.52 17.70
C LEU A 135 20.77 10.12 17.37
N ALA A 136 21.53 9.30 16.65
CA ALA A 136 21.20 7.92 16.35
C ALA A 136 21.20 7.04 17.62
N ASP A 137 22.15 7.24 18.52
CA ASP A 137 22.21 6.51 19.80
C ASP A 137 21.02 6.89 20.70
N ARG A 138 20.72 8.20 20.84
CA ARG A 138 19.50 8.67 21.51
C ARG A 138 18.22 8.13 20.89
N LEU A 139 18.19 7.98 19.56
CA LEU A 139 17.05 7.40 18.86
C LEU A 139 16.85 5.92 19.22
N ARG A 140 17.94 5.16 19.42
CA ARG A 140 17.90 3.76 19.87
C ARG A 140 17.41 3.65 21.32
N GLU A 141 17.85 4.53 22.20
CA GLU A 141 17.37 4.59 23.59
C GLU A 141 15.85 4.80 23.66
N VAL A 142 15.34 5.82 22.95
CA VAL A 142 13.89 6.11 22.90
C VAL A 142 13.12 4.95 22.27
N GLN A 143 13.71 4.20 21.32
CA GLN A 143 13.09 3.00 20.77
C GLN A 143 13.04 1.85 21.78
N GLY A 144 14.06 1.68 22.62
CA GLY A 144 14.10 0.69 23.69
C GLY A 144 13.06 0.93 24.79
N GLU A 145 12.71 2.19 25.04
CA GLU A 145 11.66 2.61 26.00
C GLU A 145 10.23 2.41 25.46
N MET A 146 10.03 2.29 24.14
CA MET A 146 8.71 2.09 23.52
C MET A 146 8.24 0.61 23.55
N LYS A 147 8.23 -0.05 24.72
CA LYS A 147 7.69 -1.42 24.90
C LYS A 147 6.16 -1.47 25.00
N ILE A 148 5.44 -0.69 24.19
CA ILE A 148 3.97 -0.64 24.30
C ILE A 148 3.35 -1.67 23.35
N PRO A 149 2.46 -2.56 23.84
CA PRO A 149 1.87 -3.62 23.02
C PRO A 149 1.10 -3.05 21.83
N VAL A 150 1.24 -3.67 20.67
CA VAL A 150 0.46 -3.37 19.47
C VAL A 150 -0.74 -4.30 19.42
N THR A 151 -1.93 -3.79 19.18
CA THR A 151 -3.16 -4.59 19.02
C THR A 151 -3.22 -5.30 17.65
N PRO A 152 -4.02 -6.38 17.54
CA PRO A 152 -4.35 -7.01 16.26
C PRO A 152 -4.99 -6.01 15.28
N PRO A 153 -4.79 -6.12 13.95
CA PRO A 153 -4.32 -7.30 13.18
C PRO A 153 -2.80 -7.39 13.03
N ASN A 154 -2.04 -6.52 13.70
CA ASN A 154 -0.60 -6.35 13.52
C ASN A 154 0.26 -7.10 14.54
N LYS A 155 -0.23 -8.21 15.14
CA LYS A 155 0.56 -9.06 16.05
C LYS A 155 1.90 -9.51 15.44
N LYS A 156 1.94 -9.74 14.11
CA LYS A 156 3.17 -10.09 13.37
C LYS A 156 4.07 -8.90 13.01
N ASN A 157 3.60 -7.67 13.19
CA ASN A 157 4.33 -6.43 12.93
C ASN A 157 4.81 -5.78 14.25
N MET A 158 5.22 -6.59 15.23
CA MET A 158 5.77 -6.12 16.52
C MET A 158 6.93 -5.13 16.33
N HIS A 159 7.71 -5.31 15.27
CA HIS A 159 8.77 -4.39 14.88
C HIS A 159 8.79 -4.21 13.36
N ARG A 160 7.94 -3.33 12.82
CA ARG A 160 8.41 -2.58 11.65
C ARG A 160 9.24 -1.43 12.20
N SER A 161 10.56 -1.54 12.11
CA SER A 161 11.36 -0.32 12.03
C SER A 161 10.72 0.52 10.94
N MET A 162 10.36 1.77 11.26
CA MET A 162 9.98 2.67 10.17
C MET A 162 11.16 2.69 9.22
N VAL A 163 10.90 2.38 7.95
CA VAL A 163 11.91 2.52 6.90
C VAL A 163 12.16 4.01 6.74
N LEU A 164 13.07 4.51 7.55
CA LEU A 164 13.59 5.85 7.51
C LEU A 164 14.61 5.92 6.36
N SER A 165 14.25 5.56 5.13
CA SER A 165 15.27 5.30 4.07
C SER A 165 16.30 6.42 3.91
N ILE A 166 15.89 7.67 4.12
CA ILE A 166 16.77 8.85 4.09
C ILE A 166 17.59 8.97 5.39
N VAL A 167 16.93 8.98 6.56
CA VAL A 167 17.61 9.14 7.86
C VAL A 167 18.49 7.93 8.21
N GLN A 168 18.06 6.71 7.88
CA GLN A 168 18.85 5.49 8.01
C GLN A 168 20.10 5.52 7.13
N ARG A 169 20.00 6.07 5.91
CA ARG A 169 21.18 6.26 5.04
C ARG A 169 22.17 7.24 5.68
N LYS A 170 21.69 8.39 6.18
CA LYS A 170 22.54 9.35 6.91
C LYS A 170 23.22 8.73 8.12
N ILE A 171 22.47 7.95 8.92
CA ILE A 171 23.03 7.23 10.08
C ILE A 171 24.12 6.24 9.64
N ASN A 172 23.90 5.47 8.57
CA ASN A 172 24.88 4.50 8.09
C ASN A 172 26.17 5.19 7.60
N ILE A 173 26.05 6.28 6.82
CA ILE A 173 27.19 7.07 6.34
C ILE A 173 28.01 7.62 7.51
N ALA A 174 27.34 8.24 8.48
CA ALA A 174 28.02 8.79 9.67
C ALA A 174 28.73 7.71 10.50
N MET A 175 28.14 6.51 10.61
CA MET A 175 28.77 5.37 11.29
C MET A 175 29.98 4.83 10.53
N GLU A 176 29.94 4.77 9.19
CA GLU A 176 31.04 4.33 8.34
C GLU A 176 32.21 5.34 8.37
N ALA A 177 31.92 6.64 8.29
CA ALA A 177 32.91 7.71 8.33
C ALA A 177 33.74 7.70 9.64
N THR A 178 33.16 7.28 10.76
CA THR A 178 33.88 7.24 12.04
C THR A 178 34.73 5.97 12.22
N ASN A 179 34.37 4.85 11.58
CA ASN A 179 35.13 3.61 11.66
C ASN A 179 36.39 3.61 10.76
N GLY A 180 36.50 4.59 9.84
CA GLY A 180 37.67 4.82 8.99
C GLY A 180 38.70 5.80 9.56
N ILE A 181 38.48 6.35 10.76
CA ILE A 181 39.47 7.22 11.42
C ILE A 181 40.35 6.32 12.30
N PRO A 182 41.62 6.04 11.94
CA PRO A 182 42.53 5.40 12.87
C PRO A 182 42.64 6.30 14.10
N GLN A 183 42.44 5.73 15.28
CA GLN A 183 42.73 6.40 16.54
C GLN A 183 44.21 6.78 16.53
N SER A 184 44.51 8.05 16.21
CA SER A 184 45.81 8.62 16.49
C SER A 184 45.92 8.76 17.99
N SER A 185 46.67 7.84 18.59
CA SER A 185 47.20 7.91 19.93
C SER A 185 47.91 9.24 20.17
N ALA A 186 47.48 9.97 21.18
CA ALA A 186 48.27 10.99 21.89
C ALA A 186 47.98 10.85 23.38
#